data_AF-A0A2M7THM4-F1
#
_entry.id   AF-A0A2M7THM4-F1
#
_cell.length_a   1.000
_cell.length_b   1.000
_cell.length_c   1.000
_cell.angle_alpha   90.00
_cell.angle_beta   90.00
_cell.angle_gamma   90.00
#
_symmetry.space_group_name_H-M   'P 1'
#
loop_
_entity.id
_entity.type
_entity.pdbx_description
1 polymer ?
#
loop_
_entity_poly.entity_id
_entity_poly.type
_entity_poly.pdbx_seq_one_letter_code
_entity_poly.pdbx_strand_id
1 'polypeptide(L)'
;MKYKTLSEQHQAEELLDRFKKLVPNLAADTRFRINVGYNEINGMHIFVYLAGTNLDENGMPSQYIKVINVGEDCFHLHFCGFIIMYGCGIPGAWHPFSVTSGELAETIIWVWETRIAYVKAFVAAVESQQRRVREAFIGGQSLPL
;
A
#
# COMPACT_ATOMS: atom_id res chain seq x y z
N MET A 1 -14.87 -9.94 3.45
CA MET A 1 -15.15 -10.50 2.12
C MET A 1 -16.12 -11.64 2.22
N LYS A 2 -17.14 -11.63 1.37
CA LYS A 2 -18.04 -12.76 1.18
C LYS A 2 -17.80 -13.29 -0.22
N TYR A 3 -17.13 -14.44 -0.34
CA TYR A 3 -17.04 -15.16 -1.62
C TYR A 3 -18.45 -15.65 -1.99
N LYS A 4 -18.84 -15.53 -3.25
CA LYS A 4 -20.21 -15.85 -3.69
C LYS A 4 -20.42 -17.36 -3.81
N THR A 5 -19.33 -18.11 -4.02
CA THR A 5 -19.36 -19.57 -4.17
C THR A 5 -18.26 -20.27 -3.35
N LEU A 6 -18.48 -21.54 -3.02
CA LEU A 6 -17.46 -22.40 -2.38
C LEU A 6 -16.21 -22.58 -3.24
N SER A 7 -16.39 -22.61 -4.57
CA SER A 7 -15.27 -22.69 -5.53
C SER A 7 -14.37 -21.45 -5.44
N GLU A 8 -14.97 -20.26 -5.36
CA GLU A 8 -14.20 -19.01 -5.21
C GLU A 8 -13.46 -18.94 -3.88
N GLN A 9 -14.09 -19.41 -2.80
CA GLN A 9 -13.41 -19.48 -1.51
C GLN A 9 -12.20 -20.41 -1.56
N HIS A 10 -12.34 -21.58 -2.18
CA HIS A 10 -11.24 -22.53 -2.31
C HIS A 10 -10.08 -21.96 -3.14
N GLN A 11 -10.39 -21.32 -4.27
CA GLN A 11 -9.37 -20.64 -5.10
C GLN A 11 -8.65 -19.52 -4.32
N ALA A 12 -9.38 -18.78 -3.50
CA ALA A 12 -8.79 -17.73 -2.66
C ALA A 12 -7.85 -18.34 -1.60
N GLU A 13 -8.25 -19.43 -0.94
CA GLU A 13 -7.41 -20.15 0.03
C GLU A 13 -6.15 -20.72 -0.62
N GLU A 14 -6.27 -21.37 -1.79
CA GLU A 14 -5.13 -21.87 -2.55
C GLU A 14 -4.17 -20.75 -2.97
N LEU A 15 -4.70 -19.63 -3.46
CA LEU A 15 -3.90 -18.47 -3.86
C LEU A 15 -3.17 -17.88 -2.65
N LEU A 16 -3.85 -17.77 -1.50
CA LEU A 16 -3.27 -17.28 -0.26
C LEU A 16 -2.14 -18.19 0.23
N ASP A 17 -2.35 -19.50 0.23
CA ASP A 17 -1.36 -20.48 0.69
C ASP A 17 -0.13 -20.52 -0.21
N ARG A 18 -0.33 -20.45 -1.53
CA ARG A 18 0.78 -20.32 -2.49
C ARG A 18 1.57 -19.04 -2.23
N PHE A 19 0.89 -17.92 -2.01
CA PHE A 19 1.56 -16.65 -1.73
C PHE A 19 2.36 -16.71 -0.42
N LYS A 20 1.79 -17.22 0.67
CA LYS A 20 2.50 -17.35 1.96
C LYS A 20 3.75 -18.23 1.86
N LYS A 21 3.74 -19.27 1.02
CA LYS A 21 4.93 -20.09 0.74
C LYS A 21 6.02 -19.33 -0.01
N LEU A 22 5.65 -18.37 -0.87
CA LEU A 22 6.60 -17.51 -1.58
C LEU A 22 7.24 -16.46 -0.67
N VAL A 23 6.48 -15.95 0.31
CA VAL A 23 6.95 -14.88 1.21
C VAL A 23 6.87 -15.28 2.69
N PRO A 24 7.58 -16.34 3.13
CA PRO A 24 7.44 -16.89 4.48
C PRO A 24 7.80 -15.87 5.57
N ASN A 25 8.82 -15.02 5.33
CA ASN A 25 9.22 -13.98 6.27
C ASN A 25 8.13 -12.91 6.45
N LEU A 26 7.47 -12.51 5.36
CA LEU A 26 6.35 -11.56 5.42
C LEU A 26 5.13 -12.19 6.11
N ALA A 27 4.87 -13.48 5.87
CA ALA A 27 3.77 -14.21 6.50
C ALA A 27 3.99 -14.39 8.01
N ALA A 28 5.24 -14.45 8.47
CA ALA A 28 5.61 -14.50 9.88
C ALA A 28 5.63 -13.12 10.57
N ASP A 29 5.71 -12.02 9.79
CA ASP A 29 5.73 -10.67 10.35
C ASP A 29 4.34 -10.26 10.86
N THR A 30 4.22 -10.15 12.18
CA THR A 30 2.97 -9.81 12.88
C THR A 30 2.44 -8.40 12.56
N ARG A 31 3.26 -7.50 11.99
CA ARG A 31 2.84 -6.18 11.52
C ARG A 31 1.94 -6.28 10.29
N PHE A 32 2.08 -7.33 9.49
CA PHE A 32 1.37 -7.47 8.23
C PHE A 32 0.25 -8.50 8.30
N ARG A 33 -0.73 -8.32 7.43
CA ARG A 33 -1.81 -9.26 7.14
C ARG A 33 -1.87 -9.45 5.64
N ILE A 34 -2.07 -10.69 5.22
CA ILE A 34 -2.15 -11.09 3.82
C ILE A 34 -3.55 -11.66 3.60
N ASN A 35 -4.24 -11.20 2.58
CA ASN A 35 -5.57 -11.71 2.23
C ASN A 35 -5.80 -11.64 0.71
N VAL A 36 -6.91 -12.20 0.24
CA VAL A 36 -7.25 -12.27 -1.19
C VAL A 36 -8.50 -11.47 -1.47
N GLY A 37 -8.34 -10.38 -2.21
CA GLY A 37 -9.39 -9.51 -2.70
C GLY A 37 -10.02 -10.04 -3.97
N TYR A 38 -11.27 -9.71 -4.22
CA TYR A 38 -11.91 -9.90 -5.52
C TYR A 38 -12.40 -8.57 -6.07
N ASN A 39 -12.08 -8.27 -7.33
CA ASN A 39 -12.78 -7.22 -8.07
C ASN A 39 -13.08 -7.67 -9.49
N GLU A 40 -14.10 -7.08 -10.12
CA GLU A 40 -14.57 -7.51 -11.44
C GLU A 40 -13.55 -7.29 -12.57
N ILE A 41 -12.63 -6.33 -12.37
CA ILE A 41 -11.64 -5.94 -13.40
C ILE A 41 -10.43 -6.88 -13.42
N ASN A 42 -10.02 -7.39 -12.26
CA ASN A 42 -8.76 -8.13 -12.08
C ASN A 42 -8.96 -9.52 -11.48
N GLY A 43 -10.20 -9.91 -11.18
CA GLY A 43 -10.50 -11.14 -10.46
C GLY A 43 -9.89 -11.15 -9.06
N MET A 44 -9.48 -12.35 -8.64
CA MET A 44 -8.82 -12.57 -7.36
C MET A 44 -7.39 -12.01 -7.37
N HIS A 45 -7.03 -11.27 -6.34
CA HIS A 45 -5.69 -10.71 -6.18
C HIS A 45 -5.24 -10.75 -4.73
N ILE A 46 -3.94 -10.93 -4.52
CA ILE A 46 -3.36 -10.80 -3.19
C ILE A 46 -3.31 -9.33 -2.81
N PHE A 47 -3.61 -9.04 -1.54
CA PHE A 47 -3.25 -7.77 -0.94
C PHE A 47 -2.64 -7.94 0.45
N VAL A 48 -1.72 -7.02 0.77
CA VAL A 48 -0.98 -6.97 2.02
C VAL A 48 -1.24 -5.64 2.71
N TYR A 49 -1.55 -5.68 4.00
CA TYR A 49 -1.93 -4.50 4.79
C TYR A 49 -1.43 -4.60 6.23
N LEU A 50 -1.45 -3.48 6.96
CA LEU A 50 -1.02 -3.46 8.35
C LEU A 50 -2.07 -4.09 9.28
N ALA A 51 -1.59 -4.84 10.27
CA ALA A 51 -2.40 -5.31 11.38
C ALA A 51 -3.06 -4.15 12.11
N GLY A 52 -4.33 -4.31 12.49
CA GLY A 52 -5.12 -3.25 13.15
C GLY A 52 -5.72 -2.22 12.19
N THR A 53 -5.50 -2.35 10.88
CA THR A 53 -6.21 -1.54 9.88
C THR A 53 -7.70 -1.90 9.88
N ASN A 54 -8.56 -0.88 9.96
CA ASN A 54 -10.00 -1.07 9.81
C ASN A 54 -10.32 -1.55 8.40
N LEU A 55 -11.16 -2.57 8.31
CA LEU A 55 -11.67 -3.10 7.05
C LEU A 55 -13.05 -2.49 6.77
N ASP A 56 -13.33 -2.23 5.51
CA ASP A 56 -14.66 -1.82 5.06
C ASP A 56 -15.67 -2.99 5.12
N GLU A 57 -16.91 -2.73 4.72
CA GLU A 57 -17.99 -3.73 4.67
C GLU A 57 -17.66 -4.93 3.75
N ASN A 58 -16.78 -4.73 2.77
CA ASN A 58 -16.32 -5.76 1.87
C ASN A 58 -15.11 -6.51 2.44
N GLY A 59 -14.53 -6.07 3.56
CA GLY A 59 -13.32 -6.64 4.15
C GLY A 59 -12.03 -6.16 3.47
N MET A 60 -12.09 -5.03 2.76
CA MET A 60 -10.93 -4.38 2.16
C MET A 60 -10.38 -3.31 3.10
N PRO A 61 -9.06 -3.27 3.34
CA PRO A 61 -8.43 -2.19 4.08
C PRO A 61 -8.41 -0.89 3.26
N SER A 62 -8.43 0.25 3.94
CA SER A 62 -8.33 1.57 3.28
C SER A 62 -6.98 1.80 2.59
N GLN A 63 -5.92 1.14 3.06
CA GLN A 63 -4.59 1.18 2.49
C GLN A 63 -3.99 -0.23 2.41
N TYR A 64 -3.45 -0.61 1.25
CA TYR A 64 -2.84 -1.92 1.04
C TYR A 64 -1.89 -1.93 -0.14
N ILE A 65 -0.99 -2.91 -0.18
CA ILE A 65 -0.24 -3.28 -1.37
C ILE A 65 -0.98 -4.41 -2.07
N LYS A 66 -1.49 -4.16 -3.26
CA LYS A 66 -1.97 -5.18 -4.20
C LYS A 66 -0.77 -5.84 -4.88
N VAL A 67 -0.81 -7.16 -5.00
CA VAL A 67 0.21 -7.94 -5.70
C VAL A 67 -0.42 -8.66 -6.89
N ILE A 68 0.14 -8.45 -8.08
CA ILE A 68 -0.35 -8.99 -9.35
C ILE A 68 0.75 -9.87 -9.92
N ASN A 69 0.45 -11.15 -10.15
CA ASN A 69 1.37 -12.04 -10.88
C ASN A 69 1.28 -11.73 -12.38
N VAL A 70 2.42 -11.47 -13.03
CA VAL A 70 2.51 -11.14 -14.46
C VAL A 70 3.37 -12.10 -15.27
N GLY A 71 3.95 -13.14 -14.65
CA GLY A 71 4.81 -14.10 -15.35
C GLY A 71 5.32 -15.23 -14.46
N GLU A 72 6.25 -16.02 -14.98
CA GLU A 72 6.93 -17.08 -14.23
C GLU A 72 7.83 -16.40 -13.18
N ASP A 73 7.33 -16.27 -11.96
CA ASP A 73 7.98 -15.65 -10.78
C ASP A 73 8.14 -14.12 -10.79
N CYS A 74 7.39 -13.41 -11.64
CA CYS A 74 7.41 -11.95 -11.69
C CYS A 74 6.10 -11.34 -11.16
N PHE A 75 6.24 -10.37 -10.26
CA PHE A 75 5.11 -9.73 -9.59
C PHE A 75 5.15 -8.22 -9.75
N HIS A 76 3.99 -7.63 -10.03
CA HIS A 76 3.78 -6.20 -9.98
C HIS A 76 3.14 -5.82 -8.64
N LEU A 77 3.74 -4.85 -7.96
CA LEU A 77 3.18 -4.26 -6.74
C LEU A 77 2.40 -2.99 -7.06
N HIS A 78 1.26 -2.78 -6.40
CA HIS A 78 0.46 -1.55 -6.48
C HIS A 78 -0.01 -1.09 -5.10
N PHE A 79 0.38 0.09 -4.63
CA PHE A 79 -0.05 0.62 -3.33
C PHE A 79 -1.35 1.41 -3.47
N CYS A 80 -2.43 0.85 -2.93
CA CYS A 80 -3.77 1.43 -2.93
C CYS A 80 -4.01 2.22 -1.63
N GLY A 81 -4.79 3.31 -1.71
CA GLY A 81 -5.24 4.06 -0.53
C GLY A 81 -4.86 5.54 -0.46
N PHE A 82 -4.41 6.16 -1.56
CA PHE A 82 -4.21 7.61 -1.64
C PHE A 82 -4.70 8.21 -2.97
N ILE A 83 -5.34 9.37 -2.89
CA ILE A 83 -5.41 10.35 -3.98
C ILE A 83 -4.14 11.19 -3.86
N ILE A 84 -3.19 11.03 -4.78
CA ILE A 84 -2.07 11.98 -4.89
C ILE A 84 -2.64 13.23 -5.56
N MET A 85 -2.82 14.32 -4.80
CA MET A 85 -3.00 15.62 -5.44
C MET A 85 -1.74 15.95 -6.23
N TYR A 86 -1.88 16.03 -7.55
CA TYR A 86 -0.84 16.48 -8.48
C TYR A 86 -0.32 17.87 -8.06
N GLY A 87 1.00 18.02 -8.00
CA GLY A 87 1.64 19.34 -7.87
C GLY A 87 2.58 19.49 -6.68
N CYS A 88 3.61 18.63 -6.54
CA CYS A 88 4.80 18.84 -5.68
C CYS A 88 6.02 18.02 -6.17
N GLY A 89 6.17 17.79 -7.48
CA GLY A 89 7.44 17.27 -8.03
C GLY A 89 7.77 15.80 -7.73
N ILE A 90 6.77 14.92 -7.56
CA ILE A 90 6.97 13.49 -7.83
C ILE A 90 6.43 13.23 -9.24
N PRO A 91 7.30 13.09 -10.26
CA PRO A 91 6.89 12.75 -11.61
C PRO A 91 6.23 11.37 -11.60
N GLY A 92 5.16 11.23 -12.37
CA GLY A 92 4.50 9.97 -12.64
C GLY A 92 5.48 8.93 -13.17
N ALA A 93 5.76 7.93 -12.33
CA ALA A 93 6.28 6.63 -12.72
C ALA A 93 6.02 5.64 -11.58
N TRP A 94 4.76 5.32 -11.30
CA TRP A 94 4.47 3.97 -10.77
C TRP A 94 4.55 3.02 -11.96
N HIS A 95 5.77 2.80 -12.45
CA HIS A 95 6.05 1.56 -13.14
C HIS A 95 5.82 0.46 -12.11
N PRO A 96 5.13 -0.64 -12.48
CA PRO A 96 5.15 -1.80 -11.64
C PRO A 96 6.62 -2.19 -11.45
N PHE A 97 7.13 -2.10 -10.22
CA PHE A 97 8.37 -2.78 -9.91
C PHE A 97 8.09 -4.25 -10.19
N SER A 98 8.65 -4.78 -11.27
CA SER A 98 8.71 -6.20 -11.51
C SER A 98 9.63 -6.75 -10.44
N VAL A 99 9.03 -7.35 -9.43
CA VAL A 99 9.76 -7.97 -8.32
C VAL A 99 9.81 -9.46 -8.57
N THR A 100 10.99 -10.03 -8.41
CA THR A 100 11.15 -11.49 -8.45
C THR A 100 10.56 -12.13 -7.19
N SER A 101 10.21 -13.41 -7.25
CA SER A 101 9.73 -14.15 -6.08
C SER A 101 10.69 -14.04 -4.87
N GLY A 102 12.01 -14.02 -5.11
CA GLY A 102 13.04 -13.94 -4.06
C GLY A 102 13.09 -12.58 -3.33
N GLU A 103 12.75 -11.49 -4.01
CA GLU A 103 12.82 -10.12 -3.45
C GLU A 103 11.45 -9.61 -2.98
N LEU A 104 10.39 -10.38 -3.21
CA LEU A 104 9.00 -9.96 -3.05
C LEU A 104 8.68 -9.50 -1.62
N ALA A 105 9.10 -10.28 -0.62
CA ALA A 105 8.85 -9.96 0.79
C ALA A 105 9.54 -8.66 1.20
N GLU A 106 10.83 -8.53 0.88
CA GLU A 106 11.65 -7.36 1.23
C GLU A 106 11.13 -6.10 0.54
N THR A 107 10.74 -6.21 -0.73
CA THR A 107 10.19 -5.09 -1.48
C THR A 107 8.85 -4.62 -0.93
N ILE A 108 7.96 -5.54 -0.54
CA ILE A 108 6.68 -5.20 0.11
C ILE A 108 6.92 -4.42 1.43
N ILE A 109 7.87 -4.87 2.25
CA ILE A 109 8.23 -4.20 3.50
C ILE A 109 8.82 -2.81 3.20
N TRP A 110 9.74 -2.72 2.25
CA TRP A 110 10.38 -1.46 1.86
C TRP A 110 9.38 -0.44 1.31
N VAL A 111 8.42 -0.85 0.48
CA VAL A 111 7.34 0.04 -0.03
C VAL A 111 6.55 0.64 1.14
N TRP A 112 6.19 -0.18 2.13
CA TRP A 112 5.49 0.29 3.33
C TRP A 112 6.33 1.26 4.16
N GLU A 113 7.59 0.92 4.44
CA GLU A 113 8.48 1.72 5.29
C GLU A 113 8.83 3.06 4.64
N THR A 114 9.10 3.05 3.33
CA THR A 114 9.33 4.26 2.53
C THR A 114 8.09 5.15 2.53
N ARG A 115 6.88 4.57 2.45
CA ARG A 115 5.65 5.36 2.54
C ARG A 115 5.50 6.02 3.90
N ILE A 116 5.72 5.28 4.99
CA ILE A 116 5.65 5.84 6.36
C ILE A 116 6.61 7.01 6.50
N ALA A 117 7.85 6.88 6.00
CA ALA A 117 8.82 7.95 5.99
C ALA A 117 8.33 9.18 5.21
N TYR A 118 7.76 8.98 4.01
CA TYR A 118 7.23 10.07 3.19
C TYR A 118 6.01 10.76 3.85
N VAL A 119 5.09 10.01 4.48
CA VAL A 119 3.97 10.60 5.24
C VAL A 119 4.53 11.50 6.34
N LYS A 120 5.45 10.97 7.16
CA LYS A 120 6.04 11.71 8.29
C LYS A 120 6.75 12.98 7.82
N ALA A 121 7.52 12.89 6.75
CA ALA A 121 8.20 14.05 6.16
C ALA A 121 7.20 15.09 5.63
N PHE A 122 6.14 14.65 4.94
CA PHE A 122 5.09 15.54 4.42
C PHE A 122 4.34 16.26 5.56
N VAL A 123 3.91 15.52 6.59
CA VAL A 123 3.24 16.11 7.77
C VAL A 123 4.14 17.12 8.45
N ALA A 124 5.40 16.79 8.71
CA ALA A 124 6.36 17.71 9.31
C ALA A 124 6.58 18.96 8.45
N ALA A 125 6.61 18.83 7.12
CA ALA A 125 6.69 19.96 6.21
C ALA A 125 5.45 20.85 6.27
N VAL A 126 4.25 20.26 6.29
CA VAL A 126 2.97 21.00 6.42
C VAL A 126 2.90 21.74 7.76
N GLU A 127 3.23 21.08 8.87
CA GLU A 127 3.25 21.70 10.20
C GLU A 127 4.26 22.85 10.29
N SER A 128 5.44 22.68 9.68
CA SER A 128 6.45 23.72 9.57
C SER A 128 5.94 24.93 8.78
N GLN A 129 5.27 24.71 7.64
CA GLN A 129 4.68 25.79 6.85
C GLN A 129 3.55 26.50 7.62
N GLN A 130 2.67 25.75 8.29
CA GLN A 130 1.61 26.34 9.12
C GLN A 130 2.18 27.19 10.25
N ARG A 131 3.28 26.76 10.89
CA ARG A 131 3.98 27.54 11.92
C ARG A 131 4.52 28.85 11.35
N ARG A 132 5.24 28.79 10.21
CA ARG A 132 5.77 29.99 9.54
C ARG A 132 4.68 30.98 9.18
N VAL A 133 3.54 30.50 8.68
CA VAL A 133 2.39 31.36 8.37
C VAL A 133 1.83 32.02 9.63
N ARG A 134 1.68 31.28 10.73
CA ARG A 134 1.22 31.83 12.02
C ARG A 134 2.18 32.88 12.58
N GLU A 135 3.49 32.61 12.55
CA GLU A 135 4.51 33.53 13.03
C GLU A 135 4.53 34.84 12.21
N ALA A 136 4.40 34.76 10.89
CA ALA A 136 4.30 35.94 10.04
C ALA A 136 3.03 36.75 10.33
N PHE A 137 1.89 36.07 10.57
CA PHE A 137 0.61 36.72 10.85
C PHE A 137 0.58 37.42 12.23
N ILE A 138 1.18 36.81 13.26
CA ILE A 138 1.26 37.37 14.62
C ILE A 138 2.33 38.48 14.69
N GLY A 139 3.43 38.34 13.95
CA GLY A 139 4.53 39.29 13.93
C GLY A 139 4.34 40.52 13.02
N GLY A 140 3.20 40.62 12.31
CA GLY A 140 2.91 41.74 11.40
C GLY A 140 3.84 41.84 10.18
N GLN A 141 4.57 40.78 9.84
CA GLN A 141 5.49 40.75 8.69
C GLN A 141 4.81 40.08 7.49
N SER A 142 4.83 40.75 6.33
CA SER A 142 4.36 40.17 5.07
C SER A 142 5.30 39.04 4.62
N LEU A 143 4.75 37.85 4.35
CA LEU A 143 5.51 36.76 3.74
C LEU A 143 5.97 37.17 2.34
N PRO A 144 7.25 36.96 1.96
CA PRO A 144 7.68 37.15 0.59
C PRO A 144 6.94 36.16 -0.33
N LEU A 145 6.42 36.70 -1.44
CA LEU A 145 5.77 35.95 -2.53
C LEU A 145 6.77 35.01 -3.23
#